data_AF-A0A202B4E6-F1
#
_entry.id   AF-A0A202B4E6-F1
#
_cell.length_a   1.000
_cell.length_b   1.000
_cell.length_c   1.000
_cell.angle_alpha   90.00
_cell.angle_beta   90.00
_cell.angle_gamma   90.00
#
_symmetry.space_group_name_H-M   'P 1'
#
loop_
_entity.id
_entity.type
_entity.pdbx_description
1 polymer ?
#
loop_
_entity_poly.entity_id
_entity_poly.type
_entity_poly.pdbx_seq_one_letter_code
_entity_poly.pdbx_strand_id
1 'polypeptide(L)'
;MTSQTARSALAELIEQLEPLTRELLEAANLRDRPRFSSLYGRSEAHVQQLLKTLEQEGRDQLSDEQREALHRVLIVREETQRQLANWAGQVKDELRTLSQSSKLNRQYKG
;
A
#
# COMPACT_ATOMS: atom_id res chain seq x y z
N MET A 1 -21.65 5.12 -26.86
CA MET A 1 -20.61 4.07 -27.00
C MET A 1 -19.52 4.15 -25.92
N THR A 2 -19.61 5.05 -24.93
CA THR A 2 -18.58 5.27 -23.92
C THR A 2 -18.65 4.29 -22.73
N SER A 3 -19.84 3.85 -22.33
CA SER A 3 -20.06 3.05 -21.10
C SER A 3 -19.50 1.61 -21.11
N GLN A 4 -19.21 1.01 -22.27
CA GLN A 4 -18.66 -0.35 -22.31
C GLN A 4 -17.13 -0.36 -22.18
N THR A 5 -16.44 0.58 -22.84
CA THR A 5 -14.98 0.74 -22.73
C THR A 5 -14.57 1.15 -21.32
N ALA A 6 -15.31 2.11 -20.77
CA ALA A 6 -15.39 2.50 -19.37
C ALA A 6 -15.35 1.32 -18.38
N ARG A 7 -16.38 0.47 -18.45
CA ARG A 7 -16.55 -0.68 -17.58
C ARG A 7 -15.43 -1.70 -17.71
N SER A 8 -14.91 -1.89 -18.94
CA SER A 8 -13.76 -2.75 -19.20
C SER A 8 -12.47 -2.19 -18.58
N ALA A 9 -12.25 -0.88 -18.65
CA ALA A 9 -11.08 -0.23 -18.06
C ALA A 9 -11.10 -0.28 -16.52
N LEU A 10 -12.29 -0.08 -15.91
CA LEU A 10 -12.47 -0.25 -14.46
C LEU A 10 -12.18 -1.69 -14.04
N ALA A 11 -12.70 -2.68 -14.78
CA ALA A 11 -12.46 -4.09 -14.49
C ALA A 11 -10.96 -4.42 -14.49
N GLU A 12 -10.26 -4.00 -15.56
CA GLU A 12 -8.83 -4.27 -15.73
C GLU A 12 -7.99 -3.65 -14.61
N LEU A 13 -8.30 -2.40 -14.22
CA LEU A 13 -7.59 -1.74 -13.11
C LEU A 13 -7.77 -2.47 -11.78
N ILE A 14 -8.98 -2.96 -11.51
CA ILE A 14 -9.29 -3.69 -10.28
C ILE A 14 -8.58 -5.06 -10.26
N GLU A 15 -8.61 -5.79 -11.38
CA GLU A 15 -7.92 -7.07 -11.53
C GLU A 15 -6.40 -6.94 -11.37
N GLN A 16 -5.81 -5.84 -11.84
CA GLN A 16 -4.38 -5.57 -11.67
C GLN A 16 -4.03 -5.14 -10.23
N LEU A 17 -4.93 -4.43 -9.53
CA LEU A 17 -4.71 -3.95 -8.17
C LEU A 17 -4.73 -5.08 -7.12
N GLU A 18 -5.57 -6.09 -7.30
CA GLU A 18 -5.67 -7.23 -6.35
C GLU A 18 -4.33 -7.95 -6.07
N PRO A 19 -3.64 -8.52 -7.08
CA PRO A 19 -2.37 -9.20 -6.85
C PRO A 19 -1.29 -8.23 -6.39
N LEU A 20 -1.26 -7.02 -6.96
CA LEU A 20 -0.22 -6.04 -6.70
C LEU A 20 -0.27 -5.53 -5.24
N THR A 21 -1.46 -5.34 -4.68
CA THR A 21 -1.59 -4.98 -3.25
C THR A 21 -1.23 -6.12 -2.31
N ARG A 22 -1.47 -7.38 -2.69
CA ARG A 22 -0.99 -8.54 -1.93
C ARG A 22 0.54 -8.66 -1.94
N GLU A 23 1.16 -8.47 -3.10
CA GLU A 23 2.63 -8.45 -3.23
C GLU A 23 3.24 -7.29 -2.43
N LEU A 24 2.57 -6.14 -2.40
CA LEU A 24 3.01 -4.99 -1.60
C LEU A 24 3.00 -5.29 -0.10
N LEU A 25 1.94 -5.94 0.40
CA LEU A 25 1.85 -6.39 1.78
C LEU A 25 2.94 -7.43 2.10
N GLU A 26 3.18 -8.38 1.19
CA GLU A 26 4.26 -9.36 1.34
C GLU A 26 5.63 -8.67 1.46
N ALA A 27 5.93 -7.72 0.57
CA ALA A 27 7.17 -6.94 0.64
C ALA A 27 7.29 -6.13 1.93
N ALA A 28 6.18 -5.59 2.45
CA ALA A 28 6.16 -4.89 3.74
C ALA A 28 6.46 -5.85 4.91
N ASN A 29 5.85 -7.03 4.92
CA ASN A 29 6.07 -8.06 5.93
C ASN A 29 7.51 -8.56 5.94
N LEU A 30 8.11 -8.73 4.75
CA LEU A 30 9.50 -9.14 4.58
C LEU A 30 10.50 -7.99 4.80
N ARG A 31 10.02 -6.75 4.96
CA ARG A 31 10.83 -5.52 5.04
C ARG A 31 11.74 -5.34 3.82
N ASP A 32 11.33 -5.88 2.68
CA ASP A 32 12.05 -5.77 1.41
C ASP A 32 11.81 -4.38 0.81
N ARG A 33 12.63 -3.42 1.25
CA ARG A 33 12.45 -2.00 0.91
C ARG A 33 12.59 -1.70 -0.59
N PRO A 34 13.54 -2.29 -1.34
CA PRO A 34 13.60 -2.13 -2.79
C PRO A 34 12.34 -2.64 -3.50
N ARG A 35 11.89 -3.88 -3.20
CA ARG A 35 10.68 -4.45 -3.80
C ARG A 35 9.44 -3.65 -3.42
N PHE A 36 9.32 -3.28 -2.15
CA PHE A 36 8.22 -2.45 -1.64
C PHE A 36 8.12 -1.12 -2.40
N SER A 37 9.24 -0.42 -2.59
CA SER A 37 9.23 0.89 -3.26
C SER A 37 8.77 0.79 -4.72
N SER A 38 9.21 -0.24 -5.43
CA SER A 38 8.78 -0.51 -6.81
C SER A 38 7.29 -0.84 -6.90
N LEU A 39 6.81 -1.74 -6.05
CA LEU A 39 5.39 -2.13 -6.01
C LEU A 39 4.49 -0.97 -5.58
N TYR A 40 4.94 -0.16 -4.61
CA TYR A 40 4.17 0.97 -4.10
C TYR A 40 3.88 2.00 -5.20
N GLY A 41 4.90 2.40 -5.96
CA GLY A 41 4.73 3.35 -7.06
C GLY A 41 3.75 2.86 -8.12
N ARG A 42 3.80 1.56 -8.46
CA ARG A 42 2.85 0.93 -9.38
C ARG A 42 1.44 0.87 -8.80
N SER A 43 1.30 0.51 -7.52
CA SER A 43 0.00 0.45 -6.83
C SER A 43 -0.68 1.81 -6.82
N GLU A 44 0.05 2.85 -6.43
CA GLU A 44 -0.48 4.21 -6.38
C GLU A 44 -0.88 4.71 -7.77
N ALA A 45 -0.09 4.43 -8.81
CA ALA A 45 -0.46 4.79 -10.18
C ALA A 45 -1.80 4.17 -10.61
N HIS A 46 -2.01 2.87 -10.35
CA HIS A 46 -3.27 2.19 -10.67
C HIS A 46 -4.45 2.70 -9.83
N VAL A 47 -4.22 3.01 -8.54
CA VAL A 47 -5.26 3.61 -7.67
C VAL A 47 -5.66 4.99 -8.19
N GLN A 48 -4.70 5.85 -8.55
CA GLN A 48 -4.99 7.19 -9.09
C GLN A 48 -5.77 7.10 -10.41
N GLN A 49 -5.39 6.16 -11.28
CA GLN A 49 -6.12 5.93 -12.52
C GLN A 49 -7.54 5.43 -12.25
N LEU A 50 -7.72 4.49 -11.32
CA LEU A 50 -9.03 3.99 -10.91
C LEU A 50 -9.92 5.12 -10.37
N LEU A 51 -9.41 5.93 -9.46
CA LEU A 51 -10.15 7.06 -8.88
C LEU A 51 -10.60 8.04 -9.97
N LYS A 52 -9.69 8.39 -10.88
CA LYS A 52 -10.00 9.28 -12.01
C LYS A 52 -11.10 8.69 -12.91
N THR A 53 -11.02 7.40 -13.25
CA THR A 53 -12.06 6.76 -14.07
C THR A 53 -13.40 6.72 -13.33
N LEU A 54 -13.41 6.42 -12.03
CA LEU A 54 -14.63 6.42 -11.22
C LEU A 54 -15.27 7.81 -11.09
N GLU A 55 -14.48 8.87 -11.02
CA GLU A 55 -14.96 10.26 -11.01
C GLU A 55 -15.61 10.64 -12.35
N GLN A 56 -15.07 10.16 -13.46
CA GLN A 56 -15.56 10.47 -14.81
C GLN A 56 -16.81 9.68 -15.18
N GLU A 57 -16.89 8.43 -14.73
CA GLU A 57 -17.88 7.47 -15.23
C GLU A 57 -18.97 7.15 -14.20
N GLY A 58 -18.75 7.52 -12.93
CA GLY A 58 -19.66 7.28 -11.82
C GLY A 58 -19.45 5.90 -11.19
N ARG A 59 -19.55 5.87 -9.86
CA ARG A 59 -19.36 4.65 -9.05
C ARG A 59 -20.39 3.55 -9.34
N ASP A 60 -21.51 3.91 -9.94
CA ASP A 60 -22.64 3.01 -10.23
C ASP A 60 -22.35 2.02 -11.37
N GLN A 61 -21.27 2.23 -12.12
CA GLN A 61 -20.88 1.33 -13.21
C GLN A 61 -20.20 0.04 -12.74
N LEU A 62 -19.75 -0.01 -11.49
CA LEU A 62 -19.12 -1.19 -10.88
C LEU A 62 -20.14 -2.29 -10.63
N SER A 63 -19.84 -3.50 -11.10
CA SER A 63 -20.56 -4.71 -10.69
C SER A 63 -20.31 -5.05 -9.23
N ASP A 64 -21.15 -5.89 -8.64
CA ASP A 64 -20.97 -6.35 -7.25
C ASP A 64 -19.63 -7.07 -7.06
N GLU A 65 -19.22 -7.90 -8.03
CA GLU A 65 -17.91 -8.56 -8.01
C GLU A 65 -16.73 -7.57 -7.96
N GLN A 66 -16.83 -6.49 -8.74
CA GLN A 66 -15.83 -5.42 -8.77
C GLN A 66 -15.79 -4.63 -7.45
N ARG A 67 -16.95 -4.40 -6.83
CA ARG A 67 -17.05 -3.75 -5.51
C ARG A 67 -16.40 -4.63 -4.44
N GLU A 68 -16.68 -5.92 -4.44
CA GLU A 68 -16.07 -6.89 -3.53
C GLU A 68 -14.54 -6.97 -3.72
N ALA A 69 -14.07 -6.95 -4.96
CA ALA A 69 -12.64 -6.89 -5.27
C ALA A 69 -11.98 -5.63 -4.69
N LEU A 70 -12.61 -4.47 -4.86
CA LEU A 70 -12.12 -3.23 -4.27
C LEU A 70 -12.13 -3.24 -2.75
N HIS A 71 -13.15 -3.83 -2.12
CA HIS A 71 -13.18 -4.04 -0.68
C HIS A 71 -11.97 -4.86 -0.21
N ARG A 72 -11.63 -5.96 -0.91
CA ARG A 72 -10.43 -6.75 -0.60
C ARG A 72 -9.14 -5.93 -0.75
N VAL A 73 -9.02 -5.17 -1.84
CA VAL A 73 -7.89 -4.27 -2.08
C VAL A 73 -7.72 -3.26 -0.93
N LEU A 74 -8.82 -2.65 -0.47
CA LEU A 74 -8.80 -1.70 0.65
C LEU A 74 -8.34 -2.36 1.95
N ILE A 75 -8.88 -3.52 2.29
CA ILE A 75 -8.48 -4.28 3.49
C ILE A 75 -6.98 -4.57 3.48
N VAL A 76 -6.43 -5.03 2.35
CA VAL A 76 -5.00 -5.35 2.24
C VAL A 76 -4.13 -4.08 2.35
N ARG A 77 -4.61 -2.95 1.81
CA ARG A 77 -3.92 -1.66 1.93
C ARG A 77 -3.88 -1.15 3.37
N GLU A 78 -5.00 -1.23 4.09
CA GLU A 78 -5.05 -0.88 5.51
C GLU A 78 -4.08 -1.74 6.33
N GLU A 79 -4.05 -3.05 6.05
CA GLU A 79 -3.09 -3.95 6.68
C GLU A 79 -1.65 -3.56 6.38
N THR A 80 -1.34 -3.24 5.13
CA THR A 80 0.00 -2.75 4.74
C THR A 80 0.38 -1.48 5.51
N GLN A 81 -0.55 -0.54 5.66
CA GLN A 81 -0.32 0.69 6.44
C GLN A 81 -0.04 0.39 7.92
N ARG A 82 -0.78 -0.56 8.52
CA ARG A 82 -0.52 -1.02 9.91
C ARG A 82 0.88 -1.61 10.05
N GLN A 83 1.31 -2.46 9.12
CA GLN A 83 2.65 -3.05 9.14
C GLN A 83 3.76 -1.99 9.07
N LEU A 84 3.60 -0.99 8.19
CA LEU A 84 4.54 0.12 8.08
C LEU A 84 4.60 0.96 9.37
N ALA A 85 3.45 1.24 9.98
CA ALA A 85 3.38 2.00 11.23
C ALA A 85 4.06 1.25 12.38
N ASN A 86 3.83 -0.06 12.49
CA ASN A 86 4.49 -0.92 13.47
C ASN A 86 6.00 -0.91 13.29
N TRP A 87 6.47 -1.05 12.05
CA TRP A 87 7.90 -1.01 11.73
C TRP A 87 8.53 0.35 12.08
N ALA A 88 7.88 1.46 11.73
CA ALA A 88 8.34 2.79 12.09
C ALA A 88 8.45 2.99 13.61
N GLY A 89 7.51 2.42 14.37
CA GLY A 89 7.57 2.39 15.84
C GLY A 89 8.81 1.66 16.36
N GLN A 90 9.09 0.46 15.85
CA GLN A 90 10.27 -0.31 16.24
C GLN A 90 11.58 0.44 15.93
N VAL A 91 11.71 1.02 14.74
CA VAL A 91 12.91 1.80 14.36
C VAL A 91 13.11 2.99 15.30
N LYS A 92 12.03 3.69 15.68
CA LYS A 92 12.11 4.80 16.64
C LYS A 92 12.64 4.35 18.00
N ASP A 93 12.17 3.21 18.51
CA ASP A 93 12.60 2.68 19.80
C ASP A 93 14.06 2.19 19.77
N GLU A 94 14.49 1.57 18.68
CA GLU A 94 15.90 1.21 18.45
C GLU A 94 16.81 2.44 18.44
N LEU A 95 16.43 3.51 17.73
CA LEU A 95 17.18 4.77 17.70
C LEU A 95 17.30 5.39 19.09
N ARG A 96 16.23 5.35 19.90
CA ARG A 96 16.25 5.81 21.28
C ARG A 96 17.24 5.00 22.12
N THR A 97 17.24 3.68 21.97
CA THR A 97 18.15 2.76 22.66
C THR A 97 19.61 3.05 22.29
N LEU A 98 19.90 3.22 21.00
CA LEU A 98 21.24 3.60 20.51
C LEU A 98 21.71 4.95 21.09
N SER A 99 20.82 5.93 21.18
CA SER A 99 21.12 7.22 21.81
C SER A 99 21.48 7.06 23.28
N GLN A 100 20.74 6.24 24.03
CA GLN A 100 21.03 5.95 25.43
C GLN A 100 22.38 5.25 25.60
N SER A 101 22.65 4.22 24.79
CA SER A 101 23.94 3.51 24.78
C SER A 101 25.11 4.45 24.46
N SER A 102 24.94 5.36 23.49
CA SER A 102 25.96 6.36 23.15
C SER A 102 26.24 7.31 24.31
N LYS A 103 25.19 7.78 25.02
CA LYS A 103 25.34 8.63 26.22
C LYS A 103 26.10 7.91 27.34
N LEU A 104 25.72 6.66 27.62
CA LEU A 104 26.40 5.85 28.64
C LEU A 104 27.87 5.62 28.27
N ASN A 105 28.16 5.30 27.01
CA ASN A 105 29.54 5.08 26.56
C ASN A 105 30.42 6.32 26.77
N ARG A 106 29.89 7.53 26.51
CA ARG A 106 30.61 8.78 26.76
C ARG A 106 30.84 9.07 28.24
N GLN A 107 29.91 8.66 29.11
CA GLN A 107 29.98 8.94 30.55
C GLN A 107 30.89 7.96 31.30
N TYR A 108 31.01 6.71 30.85
CA TYR A 108 31.65 5.63 31.61
C TYR A 108 32.85 4.97 30.89
N LYS A 109 33.09 5.27 29.62
CA LYS A 109 34.28 4.81 28.88
C LYS A 109 35.10 5.96 28.27
N GLY A 110 34.74 7.21 28.59
CA GLY A 110 35.51 8.41 28.28
C GLY A 110 36.52 8.70 29.37
#